data_AF-A0A4S8L668-F1
#
_entry.id   AF-A0A4S8L668-F1
#
_cell.length_a   1.000
_cell.length_b   1.000
_cell.length_c   1.000
_cell.angle_alpha   90.00
_cell.angle_beta   90.00
_cell.angle_gamma   90.00
#
_symmetry.space_group_name_H-M   'P 1'
#
loop_
_entity.id
_entity.type
_entity.pdbx_description
1 polymer ?
#
loop_
_entity_poly.entity_id
_entity_poly.type
_entity_poly.pdbx_seq_one_letter_code
_entity_poly.pdbx_strand_id
1 'polypeptide(L)'
;GEFPFRLEMNSGKNLGIGWQVSSISNGSQSSSATSYFEPFMNRTNLDVLLNTRVIRIVSDDTGDEVDSGCDSLSIHTVEIASSADDTPTTLTASNELILSSGAIDTPQILMLSGIGDPSSLSSPSLNISTILANPSVGQNLSDHPAASRIWRVNSTEAWEAFASTRNFTGFDSTLEEWENERKGPFSDALFNQLGWLRLNESDPDVTDALREFGDPAAGPNTAHFELLFSVSA
;
A
#
# COMPACT_ATOMS: atom_id res chain seq x y z
N GLY A 1 14.24 28.90 -9.35
CA GLY A 1 14.88 27.79 -10.08
C GLY A 1 13.80 26.82 -10.51
N GLU A 2 14.14 25.94 -11.45
CA GLU A 2 13.27 24.83 -11.95
C GLU A 2 12.75 23.94 -10.82
N PHE A 3 13.46 23.91 -9.69
CA PHE A 3 13.11 23.16 -8.49
C PHE A 3 12.92 24.10 -7.29
N PRO A 4 11.71 24.63 -7.04
CA PRO A 4 11.48 25.48 -5.88
C PRO A 4 11.53 24.66 -4.58
N PHE A 5 12.10 25.24 -3.52
CA PHE A 5 12.00 24.65 -2.19
C PHE A 5 10.54 24.66 -1.70
N ARG A 6 10.12 23.56 -1.09
CA ARG A 6 8.80 23.36 -0.46
C ARG A 6 9.01 23.06 1.01
N LEU A 7 8.63 24.04 1.83
CA LEU A 7 8.70 23.91 3.28
C LEU A 7 7.71 22.87 3.81
N GLU A 8 6.48 22.86 3.28
CA GLU A 8 5.41 21.95 3.69
C GLU A 8 4.79 21.27 2.47
N MET A 9 5.14 20.00 2.29
CA MET A 9 4.74 19.21 1.13
C MET A 9 3.29 18.73 1.21
N ASN A 10 2.74 18.63 2.43
CA ASN A 10 1.36 18.20 2.68
C ASN A 10 0.35 19.36 2.64
N SER A 11 0.77 20.56 2.22
CA SER A 11 -0.09 21.75 2.12
C SER A 11 -1.14 21.70 0.99
N GLY A 12 -1.18 20.61 0.22
CA GLY A 12 -1.93 20.51 -1.03
C GLY A 12 -1.23 21.16 -2.23
N LYS A 13 0.01 21.67 -2.05
CA LYS A 13 0.88 22.22 -3.10
C LYS A 13 2.28 21.62 -2.99
N ASN A 14 2.45 20.42 -3.54
CA ASN A 14 3.66 19.61 -3.37
C ASN A 14 4.78 19.88 -4.38
N LEU A 15 4.50 20.47 -5.56
CA LEU A 15 5.50 20.65 -6.63
C LEU A 15 6.78 21.35 -6.16
N GLY A 16 7.93 20.68 -6.19
CA GLY A 16 9.22 21.21 -5.74
C GLY A 16 9.96 20.20 -4.87
N ILE A 17 10.99 20.66 -4.15
CA ILE A 17 11.83 19.82 -3.29
C ILE A 17 11.60 20.21 -1.84
N GLY A 18 11.30 19.24 -0.98
CA GLY A 18 11.08 19.47 0.44
C GLY A 18 11.59 18.32 1.32
N TRP A 19 11.55 18.54 2.62
CA TRP A 19 11.84 17.50 3.61
C TRP A 19 10.66 16.57 3.75
N GLN A 20 10.92 15.27 3.79
CA GLN A 20 9.84 14.30 3.97
C GLN A 20 9.37 14.28 5.43
N VAL A 21 8.08 14.02 5.61
CA VAL A 21 7.50 13.66 6.90
C VAL A 21 7.23 12.17 6.87
N SER A 22 7.71 11.46 7.87
CA SER A 22 7.55 10.00 7.98
C SER A 22 6.66 9.64 9.16
N SER A 23 5.96 8.50 9.06
CA SER A 23 5.25 7.89 10.18
C SER A 23 6.23 7.23 11.16
N ILE A 24 7.02 8.05 11.83
CA ILE A 24 8.01 7.70 12.84
C ILE A 24 7.70 8.50 14.10
N SER A 25 7.65 7.83 15.25
CA SER A 25 7.42 8.45 16.55
C SER A 25 8.45 7.94 17.55
N ASN A 26 9.12 8.85 18.26
CA ASN A 26 10.20 8.54 19.20
C ASN A 26 11.24 7.55 18.62
N GLY A 27 11.71 7.86 17.39
CA GLY A 27 12.69 7.05 16.67
C GLY A 27 12.22 5.64 16.27
N SER A 28 10.93 5.32 16.37
CA SER A 28 10.37 4.02 16.01
C SER A 28 9.25 4.15 14.99
N GLN A 29 9.01 3.11 14.19
CA GLN A 29 7.91 3.07 13.24
C GLN A 29 6.57 3.29 13.93
N SER A 30 5.78 4.24 13.43
CA SER A 30 4.38 4.44 13.81
C SER A 30 3.48 3.75 12.78
N SER A 31 3.05 2.53 13.08
CA SER A 31 2.15 1.72 12.23
C SER A 31 0.68 1.88 12.62
N SER A 32 -0.25 1.41 11.76
CA SER A 32 -1.66 1.31 12.12
C SER A 32 -1.88 0.46 13.39
N ALA A 33 -1.11 -0.62 13.57
CA ALA A 33 -1.17 -1.44 14.78
C ALA A 33 -0.77 -0.66 16.04
N THR A 34 0.40 -0.03 16.04
CA THR A 34 0.89 0.76 17.19
C THR A 34 0.00 1.97 17.50
N SER A 35 -0.58 2.60 16.46
CA SER A 35 -1.31 3.86 16.61
C SER A 35 -2.79 3.67 16.91
N TYR A 36 -3.43 2.63 16.35
CA TYR A 36 -4.88 2.42 16.45
C TYR A 36 -5.29 1.13 17.14
N PHE A 37 -4.42 0.13 17.25
CA PHE A 37 -4.75 -1.14 17.90
C PHE A 37 -4.15 -1.25 19.31
N GLU A 38 -2.82 -1.14 19.46
CA GLU A 38 -2.11 -1.36 20.72
C GLU A 38 -2.68 -0.56 21.91
N PRO A 39 -3.04 0.75 21.77
CA PRO A 39 -3.62 1.51 22.88
C PRO A 39 -4.97 0.97 23.37
N PHE A 40 -5.64 0.13 22.57
CA PHE A 40 -6.98 -0.37 22.80
C PHE A 40 -7.07 -1.90 22.83
N MET A 41 -5.95 -2.61 22.79
CA MET A 41 -5.90 -4.07 22.67
C MET A 41 -6.56 -4.82 23.84
N ASN A 42 -6.70 -4.17 25.00
CA ASN A 42 -7.33 -4.76 26.20
C ASN A 42 -8.85 -4.55 26.26
N ARG A 43 -9.46 -3.98 25.23
CA ARG A 43 -10.93 -3.84 25.15
C ARG A 43 -11.57 -5.21 25.02
N THR A 44 -12.47 -5.56 25.92
CA THR A 44 -13.16 -6.86 25.93
C THR A 44 -14.14 -7.07 24.78
N ASN A 45 -14.39 -6.02 23.99
CA ASN A 45 -15.25 -6.04 22.81
C ASN A 45 -14.45 -5.97 21.50
N LEU A 46 -13.15 -6.29 21.52
CA LEU A 46 -12.27 -6.32 20.37
C LEU A 46 -11.45 -7.62 20.38
N ASP A 47 -11.70 -8.46 19.38
CA ASP A 47 -10.93 -9.68 19.15
C ASP A 47 -10.04 -9.51 17.93
N VAL A 48 -8.79 -9.99 18.01
CA VAL A 48 -7.84 -10.01 16.89
C VAL A 48 -7.32 -11.42 16.69
N LEU A 49 -7.66 -11.99 15.54
CA LEU A 49 -7.24 -13.34 15.14
C LEU A 49 -6.06 -13.20 14.18
N LEU A 50 -4.86 -13.50 14.67
CA LEU A 50 -3.65 -13.57 13.84
C LEU A 50 -3.57 -14.93 13.14
N ASN A 51 -2.71 -15.01 12.12
CA ASN A 51 -2.45 -16.25 11.38
C ASN A 51 -3.72 -16.91 10.80
N THR A 52 -4.74 -16.10 10.53
CA THR A 52 -6.07 -16.52 10.09
C THR A 52 -6.36 -15.82 8.77
N ARG A 53 -6.48 -16.58 7.68
CA ARG A 53 -6.72 -16.01 6.34
C ARG A 53 -8.19 -16.12 5.98
N VAL A 54 -8.81 -14.99 5.63
CA VAL A 54 -10.10 -14.99 4.93
C VAL A 54 -9.89 -15.53 3.52
N ILE A 55 -10.60 -16.60 3.17
CA ILE A 55 -10.47 -17.25 1.86
C ILE A 55 -11.61 -16.89 0.91
N ARG A 56 -12.81 -16.61 1.43
CA ARG A 56 -13.95 -16.06 0.69
C ARG A 56 -14.98 -15.44 1.64
N ILE A 57 -15.83 -14.57 1.10
CA ILE A 57 -17.08 -14.14 1.71
C ILE A 57 -18.21 -15.05 1.22
N VAL A 58 -19.27 -15.17 2.01
CA VAL A 58 -20.41 -16.05 1.74
C VAL A 58 -21.67 -15.19 1.72
N SER A 59 -22.43 -15.27 0.63
CA SER A 59 -23.75 -14.65 0.53
C SER A 59 -24.68 -15.25 1.57
N ASP A 60 -25.47 -14.41 2.24
CA ASP A 60 -26.50 -14.87 3.16
C ASP A 60 -27.74 -15.40 2.41
N ASP A 61 -27.87 -15.05 1.13
CA ASP A 61 -28.99 -15.47 0.29
C ASP A 61 -28.82 -16.94 -0.13
N THR A 62 -29.59 -17.82 0.51
CA THR A 62 -29.62 -19.24 0.19
C THR A 62 -30.82 -19.56 -0.72
N GLY A 63 -30.73 -19.25 -2.01
CA GLY A 63 -31.67 -19.80 -3.01
C GLY A 63 -31.98 -18.87 -4.19
N ASP A 64 -31.89 -19.46 -5.39
CA ASP A 64 -32.40 -19.06 -6.71
C ASP A 64 -32.31 -17.58 -7.13
N GLU A 65 -31.45 -17.35 -8.12
CA GLU A 65 -31.30 -16.11 -8.90
C GLU A 65 -31.36 -14.84 -8.06
N VAL A 66 -30.19 -14.43 -7.55
CA VAL A 66 -29.95 -13.05 -7.15
C VAL A 66 -30.29 -12.19 -8.36
N ASP A 67 -31.44 -11.52 -8.30
CA ASP A 67 -31.87 -10.54 -9.29
C ASP A 67 -30.68 -9.60 -9.52
N SER A 68 -30.35 -9.31 -10.78
CA SER A 68 -29.01 -8.88 -11.20
C SER A 68 -28.60 -7.47 -10.73
N GLY A 69 -29.30 -6.90 -9.75
CA GLY A 69 -29.02 -5.64 -9.10
C GLY A 69 -28.35 -5.80 -7.73
N CYS A 70 -27.58 -4.78 -7.32
CA CYS A 70 -26.95 -4.71 -6.00
C CYS A 70 -27.95 -4.73 -4.82
N ASP A 71 -29.23 -4.48 -5.06
CA ASP A 71 -30.22 -4.21 -4.01
C ASP A 71 -30.63 -5.45 -3.18
N SER A 72 -30.22 -6.66 -3.60
CA SER A 72 -30.58 -7.90 -2.92
C SER A 72 -29.42 -8.62 -2.22
N LEU A 73 -28.15 -8.31 -2.51
CA LEU A 73 -27.04 -9.14 -2.03
C LEU A 73 -26.67 -8.80 -0.59
N SER A 74 -27.00 -9.70 0.33
CA SER A 74 -26.59 -9.61 1.74
C SER A 74 -25.34 -10.44 2.00
N ILE A 75 -24.33 -9.84 2.66
CA ILE A 75 -23.08 -10.52 3.01
C ILE A 75 -22.66 -10.15 4.42
N HIS A 76 -22.77 -11.10 5.34
CA HIS A 76 -22.26 -10.97 6.70
C HIS A 76 -21.27 -12.06 7.08
N THR A 77 -21.08 -13.06 6.22
CA THR A 77 -20.33 -14.27 6.56
C THR A 77 -19.01 -14.35 5.79
N VAL A 78 -17.94 -14.75 6.48
CA VAL A 78 -16.65 -15.12 5.89
C VAL A 78 -16.29 -16.55 6.23
N GLU A 79 -15.54 -17.18 5.32
CA GLU A 79 -14.78 -18.38 5.60
C GLU A 79 -13.31 -18.04 5.86
N ILE A 80 -12.77 -18.63 6.91
CA ILE A 80 -11.38 -18.50 7.33
C ILE A 80 -10.68 -19.86 7.40
N ALA A 81 -9.39 -19.88 7.08
CA ALA A 81 -8.51 -21.04 7.20
C ALA A 81 -7.09 -20.60 7.57
N SER A 82 -6.32 -21.45 8.26
CA SER A 82 -4.91 -21.16 8.61
C SER A 82 -3.93 -21.78 7.62
N SER A 83 -4.36 -22.84 6.91
CA SER A 83 -3.61 -23.51 5.85
C SER A 83 -4.53 -23.93 4.69
N ALA A 84 -3.95 -24.36 3.56
CA ALA A 84 -4.71 -24.85 2.42
C ALA A 84 -5.40 -26.22 2.68
N ASP A 85 -4.89 -26.98 3.66
CA ASP A 85 -5.40 -28.31 4.01
C ASP A 85 -6.45 -28.26 5.14
N ASP A 86 -6.65 -27.08 5.75
CA ASP A 86 -7.59 -26.90 6.84
C ASP A 86 -9.03 -26.94 6.31
N THR A 87 -9.93 -27.51 7.12
CA THR A 87 -11.36 -27.32 6.90
C THR A 87 -11.73 -25.87 7.25
N PRO A 88 -12.32 -25.09 6.33
CA PRO A 88 -12.69 -23.72 6.60
C PRO A 88 -13.68 -23.59 7.77
N THR A 89 -13.50 -22.54 8.58
CA THR A 89 -14.44 -22.16 9.64
C THR A 89 -15.19 -20.90 9.20
N THR A 90 -16.48 -20.81 9.51
CA THR A 90 -17.29 -19.63 9.21
C THR A 90 -17.36 -18.68 10.40
N LEU A 91 -17.29 -17.37 10.11
CA LEU A 91 -17.61 -16.31 11.07
C LEU A 91 -18.68 -15.40 10.43
N THR A 92 -19.72 -15.08 11.20
CA THR A 92 -20.82 -14.22 10.74
C THR A 92 -20.89 -12.97 11.60
N ALA A 93 -20.79 -11.81 10.96
CA ALA A 93 -20.97 -10.52 11.59
C ALA A 93 -22.46 -10.28 11.87
N SER A 94 -22.78 -9.61 12.98
CA SER A 94 -24.17 -9.27 13.33
C SER A 94 -24.71 -8.03 12.63
N ASN A 95 -23.82 -7.18 12.08
CA ASN A 95 -24.20 -5.90 11.47
C ASN A 95 -23.58 -5.73 10.08
N GLU A 96 -22.26 -5.68 10.00
CA GLU A 96 -21.57 -5.39 8.74
C GLU A 96 -20.26 -6.16 8.67
N LEU A 97 -19.87 -6.52 7.44
CA LEU A 97 -18.57 -7.08 7.13
C LEU A 97 -17.74 -6.06 6.36
N ILE A 98 -16.59 -5.68 6.93
CA ILE A 98 -15.67 -4.72 6.30
C ILE A 98 -14.47 -5.48 5.73
N LEU A 99 -14.34 -5.47 4.41
CA LEU A 99 -13.17 -6.05 3.74
C LEU A 99 -12.06 -4.99 3.64
N SER A 100 -10.91 -5.27 4.24
CA SER A 100 -9.75 -4.35 4.28
C SER A 100 -8.43 -5.08 3.99
N SER A 101 -8.45 -5.99 3.03
CA SER A 101 -7.28 -6.81 2.66
C SER A 101 -6.33 -6.15 1.64
N GLY A 102 -6.58 -4.90 1.25
CA GLY A 102 -5.70 -4.12 0.37
C GLY A 102 -5.94 -4.38 -1.13
N ALA A 103 -5.23 -3.62 -1.97
CA ALA A 103 -5.50 -3.52 -3.41
C ALA A 103 -5.36 -4.84 -4.21
N ILE A 104 -4.66 -5.83 -3.65
CA ILE A 104 -4.46 -7.14 -4.29
C ILE A 104 -5.43 -8.18 -3.73
N ASP A 105 -5.48 -8.35 -2.42
CA ASP A 105 -6.25 -9.44 -1.81
C ASP A 105 -7.76 -9.11 -1.73
N THR A 106 -8.16 -7.84 -1.70
CA THR A 106 -9.59 -7.47 -1.72
C THR A 106 -10.28 -7.93 -3.00
N PRO A 107 -9.80 -7.57 -4.20
CA PRO A 107 -10.41 -8.08 -5.43
C PRO A 107 -10.25 -9.60 -5.57
N GLN A 108 -9.17 -10.21 -5.06
CA GLN A 108 -9.03 -11.66 -5.05
C GLN A 108 -10.15 -12.33 -4.23
N ILE A 109 -10.38 -11.88 -2.99
CA ILE A 109 -11.43 -12.43 -2.12
C ILE A 109 -12.80 -12.25 -2.76
N LEU A 110 -13.09 -11.08 -3.34
CA LEU A 110 -14.35 -10.84 -4.06
C LEU A 110 -14.55 -11.83 -5.22
N MET A 111 -13.52 -12.01 -6.07
CA MET A 111 -13.59 -12.95 -7.19
C MET A 111 -13.76 -14.40 -6.72
N LEU A 112 -13.01 -14.83 -5.71
CA LEU A 112 -13.15 -16.17 -5.09
C LEU A 112 -14.54 -16.40 -4.49
N SER A 113 -15.28 -15.33 -4.22
CA SER A 113 -16.62 -15.36 -3.67
C SER A 113 -17.71 -15.21 -4.73
N GLY A 114 -17.34 -15.15 -6.02
CA GLY A 114 -18.28 -15.02 -7.14
C GLY A 114 -18.66 -13.57 -7.48
N ILE A 115 -17.95 -12.58 -6.97
CA ILE A 115 -18.16 -11.15 -7.28
C ILE A 115 -17.06 -10.67 -8.21
N GLY A 116 -17.38 -10.45 -9.48
CA GLY A 116 -16.36 -10.07 -10.48
C GLY A 116 -16.86 -10.15 -11.91
N ASP A 117 -15.93 -10.13 -12.87
CA ASP A 117 -16.25 -10.35 -14.29
C ASP A 117 -16.75 -11.78 -14.53
N PRO A 118 -18.01 -11.98 -14.97
CA PRO A 118 -18.56 -13.31 -15.15
C PRO A 118 -17.75 -14.20 -16.11
N SER A 119 -17.14 -13.59 -17.14
CA SER A 119 -16.35 -14.35 -18.14
C SER A 119 -15.05 -14.89 -17.53
N SER A 120 -14.38 -14.07 -16.71
CA SER A 120 -13.19 -14.48 -15.96
C SER A 120 -13.52 -15.54 -14.91
N LEU A 121 -14.58 -15.33 -14.11
CA LEU A 121 -15.00 -16.26 -13.05
C LEU A 121 -15.37 -17.64 -13.59
N SER A 122 -16.12 -17.69 -14.70
CA SER A 122 -16.54 -18.94 -15.35
C SER A 122 -15.46 -19.61 -16.19
N SER A 123 -14.26 -19.00 -16.30
CA SER A 123 -13.16 -19.58 -17.08
C SER A 123 -12.78 -20.99 -16.61
N PRO A 124 -12.28 -21.86 -17.49
CA PRO A 124 -11.90 -23.23 -17.12
C PRO A 124 -10.85 -23.32 -16.01
N SER A 125 -10.04 -22.27 -15.81
CA SER A 125 -9.04 -22.19 -14.74
C SER A 125 -9.61 -21.83 -13.37
N LEU A 126 -10.72 -21.09 -13.32
CA LEU A 126 -11.31 -20.63 -12.06
C LEU A 126 -12.56 -21.44 -11.68
N ASN A 127 -13.46 -21.69 -12.64
CA ASN A 127 -14.70 -22.46 -12.43
C ASN A 127 -15.53 -21.94 -11.22
N ILE A 128 -15.70 -20.62 -11.12
CA ILE A 128 -16.43 -19.96 -10.05
C ILE A 128 -17.79 -19.48 -10.58
N SER A 129 -18.87 -19.82 -9.88
CA SER A 129 -20.20 -19.30 -10.15
C SER A 129 -20.28 -17.81 -9.78
N THR A 130 -20.80 -17.00 -10.70
CA THR A 130 -21.02 -15.57 -10.45
C THR A 130 -22.25 -15.38 -9.57
N ILE A 131 -22.10 -14.67 -8.46
CA ILE A 131 -23.20 -14.21 -7.59
C ILE A 131 -23.52 -12.73 -7.83
N LEU A 132 -22.52 -11.94 -8.26
CA LEU A 132 -22.70 -10.54 -8.64
C LEU A 132 -21.75 -10.20 -9.80
N ALA A 133 -22.34 -9.83 -10.94
CA ALA A 133 -21.59 -9.40 -12.10
C ALA A 133 -21.04 -7.99 -11.87
N ASN A 134 -19.74 -7.89 -11.61
CA ASN A 134 -19.04 -6.62 -11.49
C ASN A 134 -17.68 -6.71 -12.20
N PRO A 135 -17.61 -6.37 -13.50
CA PRO A 135 -16.39 -6.48 -14.27
C PRO A 135 -15.30 -5.48 -13.84
N SER A 136 -15.58 -4.54 -12.94
CA SER A 136 -14.59 -3.62 -12.39
C SER A 136 -13.76 -4.22 -11.26
N VAL A 137 -14.17 -5.35 -10.66
CA VAL A 137 -13.40 -6.00 -9.60
C VAL A 137 -12.03 -6.44 -10.13
N GLY A 138 -10.97 -6.01 -9.44
CA GLY A 138 -9.58 -6.30 -9.81
C GLY A 138 -9.05 -5.48 -11.00
N GLN A 139 -9.87 -4.61 -11.58
CA GLN A 139 -9.46 -3.71 -12.65
C GLN A 139 -9.00 -2.36 -12.09
N ASN A 140 -8.46 -1.52 -12.97
CA ASN A 140 -8.01 -0.16 -12.64
C ASN A 140 -6.89 -0.12 -11.57
N LEU A 141 -6.06 -1.16 -11.51
CA LEU A 141 -4.83 -1.14 -10.71
C LEU A 141 -3.91 -0.04 -11.24
N SER A 142 -3.62 0.93 -10.39
CA SER A 142 -2.65 2.00 -10.64
C SER A 142 -1.57 1.92 -9.58
N ASP A 143 -0.31 2.00 -10.01
CA ASP A 143 0.85 1.96 -9.13
C ASP A 143 1.93 2.91 -9.67
N HIS A 144 2.92 3.24 -8.86
CA HIS A 144 4.03 4.11 -9.23
C HIS A 144 5.23 3.28 -9.66
N PRO A 145 5.53 3.19 -10.97
CA PRO A 145 6.75 2.51 -11.40
C PRO A 145 7.98 3.25 -10.88
N ALA A 146 8.88 2.52 -10.21
CA ALA A 146 10.10 3.08 -9.65
C ALA A 146 11.33 2.61 -10.43
N ALA A 147 12.32 3.50 -10.57
CA ALA A 147 13.62 3.16 -11.13
C ALA A 147 14.73 3.82 -10.29
N SER A 148 15.74 3.03 -9.93
CA SER A 148 16.87 3.53 -9.15
C SER A 148 18.00 4.00 -10.05
N ARG A 149 18.69 5.04 -9.58
CA ARG A 149 19.99 5.47 -10.09
C ARG A 149 20.92 5.62 -8.90
N ILE A 150 22.10 5.04 -9.01
CA ILE A 150 23.08 4.96 -7.94
C ILE A 150 24.31 5.73 -8.41
N TRP A 151 24.80 6.62 -7.55
CA TRP A 151 25.99 7.42 -7.81
C TRP A 151 27.01 7.17 -6.72
N ARG A 152 28.27 7.00 -7.13
CA ARG A 152 29.36 6.91 -6.18
C ARG A 152 29.58 8.27 -5.52
N VAL A 153 29.49 8.30 -4.20
CA VAL A 153 29.83 9.48 -3.39
C VAL A 153 31.18 9.29 -2.71
N ASN A 154 31.92 10.39 -2.52
CA ASN A 154 33.14 10.38 -1.71
C ASN A 154 32.77 10.78 -0.27
N SER A 155 32.10 9.88 0.44
CA SER A 155 31.66 10.08 1.82
C SER A 155 31.78 8.79 2.63
N THR A 156 32.08 8.92 3.92
CA THR A 156 32.07 7.83 4.90
C THR A 156 30.78 7.81 5.74
N GLU A 157 29.82 8.69 5.44
CA GLU A 157 28.59 8.88 6.21
C GLU A 157 27.34 8.33 5.49
N ALA A 158 27.54 7.55 4.41
CA ALA A 158 26.44 6.91 3.70
C ALA A 158 25.86 5.73 4.50
N TRP A 159 24.63 5.33 4.17
CA TRP A 159 23.91 4.26 4.87
C TRP A 159 24.71 2.94 4.99
N GLU A 160 25.54 2.62 4.00
CA GLU A 160 26.41 1.43 4.03
C GLU A 160 27.37 1.39 5.22
N ALA A 161 27.78 2.54 5.75
CA ALA A 161 28.70 2.62 6.88
C ALA A 161 28.09 2.06 8.18
N PHE A 162 26.76 2.12 8.32
CA PHE A 162 26.03 1.74 9.54
C PHE A 162 25.08 0.56 9.34
N ALA A 163 24.53 0.38 8.15
CA ALA A 163 23.50 -0.62 7.85
C ALA A 163 24.02 -1.81 7.02
N SER A 164 25.30 -1.82 6.59
CA SER A 164 25.81 -2.95 5.81
C SER A 164 26.03 -4.19 6.68
N THR A 165 25.47 -5.32 6.25
CA THR A 165 25.77 -6.66 6.79
C THR A 165 27.20 -7.11 6.51
N ARG A 166 28.02 -6.27 5.87
CA ARG A 166 29.45 -6.48 5.62
C ARG A 166 30.35 -5.89 6.71
N ASN A 167 29.81 -5.02 7.57
CA ASN A 167 30.49 -4.44 8.73
C ASN A 167 29.65 -4.61 10.01
N PHE A 168 29.63 -5.83 10.56
CA PHE A 168 28.82 -6.20 11.73
C PHE A 168 29.01 -5.27 12.94
N THR A 169 30.23 -4.78 13.17
CA THR A 169 30.52 -3.86 14.30
C THR A 169 29.75 -2.53 14.19
N GLY A 170 29.56 -2.00 12.97
CA GLY A 170 28.82 -0.76 12.76
C GLY A 170 27.32 -0.95 12.94
N PHE A 171 26.79 -2.09 12.47
CA PHE A 171 25.39 -2.45 12.66
C PHE A 171 25.05 -2.65 14.14
N ASP A 172 25.83 -3.46 14.86
CA ASP A 172 25.55 -3.80 16.26
C ASP A 172 25.59 -2.56 17.17
N SER A 173 26.58 -1.68 16.98
CA SER A 173 26.68 -0.43 17.76
C SER A 173 25.54 0.55 17.46
N THR A 174 25.12 0.65 16.19
CA THR A 174 23.96 1.48 15.79
C THR A 174 22.66 0.90 16.34
N LEU A 175 22.52 -0.43 16.36
CA LEU A 175 21.38 -1.10 16.95
C LEU A 175 21.33 -0.85 18.47
N GLU A 176 22.46 -1.00 19.16
CA GLU A 176 22.56 -0.76 20.61
C GLU A 176 22.18 0.70 20.96
N GLU A 177 22.64 1.69 20.19
CA GLU A 177 22.23 3.09 20.36
C GLU A 177 20.71 3.26 20.21
N TRP A 178 20.13 2.65 19.18
CA TRP A 178 18.70 2.73 18.93
C TRP A 178 17.86 1.99 19.98
N GLU A 179 18.31 0.83 20.45
CA GLU A 179 17.64 0.04 21.50
C GLU A 179 17.62 0.78 22.84
N ASN A 180 18.73 1.42 23.20
CA ASN A 180 18.88 2.11 24.47
C ASN A 180 18.30 3.53 24.48
N GLU A 181 18.46 4.27 23.37
CA GLU A 181 18.14 5.70 23.33
C GLU A 181 17.08 6.10 22.31
N ARG A 182 16.72 5.21 21.38
CA ARG A 182 15.86 5.52 20.22
C ARG A 182 16.41 6.64 19.34
N LYS A 183 17.73 6.68 19.19
CA LYS A 183 18.48 7.64 18.37
C LYS A 183 19.34 6.91 17.35
N GLY A 184 20.20 7.68 16.68
CA GLY A 184 21.13 7.17 15.68
C GLY A 184 20.47 6.90 14.33
N PRO A 185 21.23 6.45 13.34
CA PRO A 185 20.75 6.20 11.98
C PRO A 185 19.50 5.32 11.88
N PHE A 186 19.30 4.32 12.75
CA PHE A 186 18.09 3.47 12.71
C PHE A 186 16.81 4.16 13.17
N SER A 187 16.90 5.38 13.68
CA SER A 187 15.73 6.22 13.96
C SER A 187 15.27 7.08 12.78
N ASP A 188 16.09 7.18 11.72
CA ASP A 188 15.84 8.02 10.55
C ASP A 188 15.08 7.24 9.45
N ALA A 189 14.47 7.98 8.54
CA ALA A 189 13.79 7.39 7.40
C ALA A 189 14.77 7.03 6.27
N LEU A 190 14.31 6.22 5.31
CA LEU A 190 15.14 5.82 4.16
C LEU A 190 15.51 6.99 3.23
N PHE A 191 14.67 8.02 3.20
CA PHE A 191 14.84 9.24 2.40
C PHE A 191 14.56 10.45 3.27
N ASN A 192 15.34 11.51 3.11
CA ASN A 192 15.14 12.71 3.91
C ASN A 192 14.52 13.86 3.10
N GLN A 193 14.64 13.79 1.77
CA GLN A 193 14.10 14.78 0.85
C GLN A 193 13.37 14.09 -0.29
N LEU A 194 12.31 14.75 -0.74
CA LEU A 194 11.48 14.32 -1.87
C LEU A 194 11.38 15.46 -2.88
N GLY A 195 11.39 15.13 -4.16
CA GLY A 195 11.18 16.06 -5.27
C GLY A 195 9.94 15.70 -6.07
N TRP A 196 8.91 16.54 -6.05
CA TRP A 196 7.69 16.36 -6.85
C TRP A 196 7.73 17.29 -8.05
N LEU A 197 7.94 16.73 -9.25
CA LEU A 197 8.35 17.52 -10.41
C LEU A 197 7.48 17.26 -11.62
N ARG A 198 7.37 18.29 -12.48
CA ARG A 198 6.78 18.17 -13.81
C ARG A 198 7.90 18.09 -14.83
N LEU A 199 7.66 17.29 -15.87
CA LEU A 199 8.42 17.32 -17.12
C LEU A 199 8.51 18.76 -17.67
N ASN A 200 9.64 19.08 -18.30
CA ASN A 200 9.88 20.39 -18.86
C ASN A 200 9.04 20.58 -20.14
N GLU A 201 7.90 21.27 -20.02
CA GLU A 201 7.01 21.57 -21.15
C GLU A 201 7.61 22.61 -22.14
N SER A 202 8.82 23.13 -21.89
CA SER A 202 9.56 23.90 -22.90
C SER A 202 10.31 23.00 -23.90
N ASP A 203 10.45 21.71 -23.59
CA ASP A 203 11.06 20.72 -24.48
C ASP A 203 10.00 20.25 -25.52
N PRO A 204 10.29 20.38 -26.83
CA PRO A 204 9.39 19.92 -27.88
C PRO A 204 9.05 18.42 -27.77
N ASP A 205 10.02 17.59 -27.39
CA ASP A 205 9.82 16.13 -27.29
C ASP A 205 8.83 15.79 -26.17
N VAL A 206 8.92 16.51 -25.04
CA VAL A 206 7.96 16.41 -23.93
C VAL A 206 6.58 16.86 -24.37
N THR A 207 6.49 18.00 -25.07
CA THR A 207 5.21 18.56 -25.50
C THR A 207 4.51 17.64 -26.51
N ASP A 208 5.26 17.05 -27.44
CA ASP A 208 4.72 16.11 -28.42
C ASP A 208 4.26 14.82 -27.75
N ALA A 209 5.03 14.29 -26.79
CA ALA A 209 4.61 13.14 -25.98
C ALA A 209 3.32 13.41 -25.20
N LEU A 210 3.19 14.57 -24.55
CA LEU A 210 1.97 14.94 -23.80
C LEU A 210 0.76 15.14 -24.72
N ARG A 211 0.96 15.56 -25.99
CA ARG A 211 -0.13 15.63 -26.98
C ARG A 211 -0.56 14.26 -27.47
N GLU A 212 0.38 13.34 -27.66
CA GLU A 212 0.10 11.99 -28.16
C GLU A 212 -0.55 11.12 -27.09
N PHE A 213 0.00 11.11 -25.87
CA PHE A 213 -0.40 10.20 -24.80
C PHE A 213 -1.31 10.83 -23.74
N GLY A 214 -1.46 12.17 -23.76
CA GLY A 214 -2.14 12.92 -22.72
C GLY A 214 -1.24 13.22 -21.51
N ASP A 215 -1.62 14.21 -20.70
CA ASP A 215 -0.98 14.47 -19.40
C ASP A 215 -1.49 13.43 -18.38
N PRO A 216 -0.62 12.55 -17.84
CA PRO A 216 -1.02 11.55 -16.87
C PRO A 216 -1.22 12.13 -15.45
N ALA A 217 -0.79 13.37 -15.19
CA ALA A 217 -1.01 14.00 -13.90
C ALA A 217 -2.47 14.42 -13.72
N ALA A 218 -2.96 14.40 -12.47
CA ALA A 218 -4.32 14.82 -12.12
C ALA A 218 -4.62 16.31 -12.40
N GLY A 219 -3.61 17.11 -12.75
CA GLY A 219 -3.74 18.52 -13.09
C GLY A 219 -2.40 19.24 -13.11
N PRO A 220 -2.39 20.53 -13.48
CA PRO A 220 -1.16 21.32 -13.69
C PRO A 220 -0.34 21.56 -12.41
N ASN A 221 -0.94 21.31 -11.24
CA ASN A 221 -0.27 21.43 -9.94
C ASN A 221 0.18 20.08 -9.36
N THR A 222 0.10 19.00 -10.14
CA THR A 222 0.49 17.66 -9.75
C THR A 222 1.73 17.24 -10.52
N ALA A 223 2.63 16.50 -9.86
CA ALA A 223 3.86 16.04 -10.46
C ALA A 223 3.63 14.98 -11.54
N HIS A 224 4.52 14.94 -12.54
CA HIS A 224 4.65 13.80 -13.45
C HIS A 224 5.51 12.69 -12.83
N PHE A 225 6.46 13.03 -11.96
CA PHE A 225 7.33 12.07 -11.30
C PHE A 225 7.80 12.56 -9.93
N GLU A 226 8.21 11.59 -9.11
CA GLU A 226 8.81 11.81 -7.80
C GLU A 226 10.30 11.43 -7.84
N LEU A 227 11.13 12.20 -7.14
CA LEU A 227 12.52 11.89 -6.87
C LEU A 227 12.70 11.65 -5.38
N LEU A 228 13.17 10.45 -5.04
CA LEU A 228 13.52 10.05 -3.68
C LEU A 228 15.02 10.25 -3.49
N PHE A 229 15.41 11.16 -2.61
CA PHE A 229 16.83 11.41 -2.34
C PHE A 229 17.26 10.61 -1.10
N SER A 230 18.10 9.60 -1.31
CA SER A 230 18.77 8.86 -0.23
C SER A 230 20.28 9.05 -0.30
N VAL A 231 20.91 9.06 0.87
CA VAL A 231 22.35 8.89 1.02
C VAL A 231 22.69 7.41 1.17
N SER A 232 22.40 6.64 0.13
CA SER A 232 22.86 5.27 -0.08
C SER A 232 23.83 5.24 -1.27
N ALA A 233 25.03 4.68 -1.10
CA ALA A 233 25.98 4.47 -2.20
C ALA A 233 25.64 3.20 -3.01
#